data_AF-A0A2K3JCW6-F1
#
_entry.id   AF-A0A2K3JCW6-F1
#
_cell.length_a   1.000
_cell.length_b   1.000
_cell.length_c   1.000
_cell.angle_alpha   90.00
_cell.angle_beta   90.00
_cell.angle_gamma   90.00
#
_symmetry.space_group_name_H-M   'P 1'
#
loop_
_entity.id
_entity.type
_entity.pdbx_description
1 polymer ?
#
loop_
_entity_poly.entity_id
_entity_poly.type
_entity_poly.pdbx_seq_one_letter_code
_entity_poly.pdbx_strand_id
1 'polypeptide(L)'
;MDRYANWWGPTNPYIGQLPSITDLRIDVVAGQDARILAMRNGDADTERYEVFGAYVNTILNAPELDLITGVASQWDYYLGFNMTIPGLDDIDVRRAISLAMDRQYLVNVGRLGFGTITNSTIPAAFFPSYYSPDGAFVEDVDLANDILDDAGYLDIDNDGVREFPGVAPPSGGIDIVLIIGIGAGALVVGVLISYVLLRKK
;
A
#
# COMPACT_ATOMS: atom_id res chain seq x y z
N MET A 1 -15.77 -24.94 9.04
CA MET A 1 -16.43 -23.94 9.90
C MET A 1 -17.88 -24.00 9.53
N ASP A 2 -18.76 -24.19 10.50
CA ASP A 2 -20.15 -24.53 10.21
C ASP A 2 -21.05 -23.36 10.64
N ARG A 3 -22.13 -23.14 9.90
CA ARG A 3 -23.05 -22.03 10.14
C ARG A 3 -23.70 -22.18 11.53
N TYR A 4 -23.58 -21.14 12.34
CA TYR A 4 -24.24 -21.09 13.64
C TYR A 4 -25.75 -20.85 13.49
N ALA A 5 -26.56 -21.89 13.73
CA ALA A 5 -28.01 -21.86 13.51
C ALA A 5 -28.75 -20.83 14.40
N ASN A 6 -28.22 -20.56 15.60
CA ASN A 6 -28.80 -19.62 16.55
C ASN A 6 -28.19 -18.21 16.43
N TRP A 7 -27.55 -17.90 15.30
CA TRP A 7 -27.07 -16.55 15.03
C TRP A 7 -28.24 -15.59 14.91
N TRP A 8 -28.12 -14.41 15.53
CA TRP A 8 -29.16 -13.40 15.66
C TRP A 8 -29.48 -12.65 14.35
N GLY A 9 -28.87 -13.02 13.22
CA GLY A 9 -29.09 -12.41 11.91
C GLY A 9 -30.56 -12.25 11.50
N PRO A 10 -31.44 -13.26 11.67
CA PRO A 10 -32.86 -13.14 11.32
C PRO A 10 -33.61 -12.06 12.10
N THR A 11 -33.19 -11.75 13.33
CA THR A 11 -33.80 -10.70 14.15
C THR A 11 -33.08 -9.36 14.02
N ASN A 12 -31.95 -9.30 13.32
CA ASN A 12 -31.25 -8.07 13.01
C ASN A 12 -32.00 -7.28 11.92
N PRO A 13 -32.40 -6.01 12.17
CA PRO A 13 -33.14 -5.20 11.19
C PRO A 13 -32.34 -4.86 9.91
N TYR A 14 -31.01 -5.01 9.91
CA TYR A 14 -30.14 -4.75 8.76
C TYR A 14 -29.79 -6.00 7.96
N ILE A 15 -29.94 -7.20 8.54
CA ILE A 15 -29.53 -8.47 7.91
C ILE A 15 -30.76 -9.30 7.54
N GLY A 16 -31.68 -9.51 8.48
CA GLY A 16 -32.97 -10.17 8.27
C GLY A 16 -32.90 -11.66 7.92
N GLN A 17 -31.71 -12.29 7.91
CA GLN A 17 -31.55 -13.70 7.55
C GLN A 17 -30.29 -14.34 8.16
N LEU A 18 -30.22 -15.67 8.10
CA LEU A 18 -28.98 -16.43 8.31
C LEU A 18 -28.09 -16.36 7.06
N PRO A 19 -26.76 -16.58 7.16
CA PRO A 19 -25.90 -16.71 6.00
C PRO A 19 -26.38 -17.84 5.08
N SER A 20 -26.34 -17.60 3.77
CA SER A 20 -26.74 -18.58 2.76
C SER A 20 -25.78 -19.78 2.71
N ILE A 21 -24.51 -19.58 3.07
CA ILE A 21 -23.47 -20.60 3.13
C ILE A 21 -23.62 -21.39 4.45
N THR A 22 -23.66 -22.71 4.36
CA THR A 22 -23.77 -23.61 5.52
C THR A 22 -22.42 -24.01 6.10
N ASP A 23 -21.40 -24.12 5.25
CA ASP A 23 -20.10 -24.65 5.60
C ASP A 23 -19.01 -23.85 4.87
N LEU A 24 -17.92 -23.55 5.58
CA LEU A 24 -16.75 -22.87 5.06
C LEU A 24 -15.50 -23.68 5.39
N ARG A 25 -14.75 -24.06 4.37
CA ARG A 25 -13.40 -24.64 4.48
C ARG A 25 -12.39 -23.57 4.10
N ILE A 26 -11.32 -23.45 4.89
CA ILE A 26 -10.19 -22.58 4.57
C ILE A 26 -8.96 -23.46 4.48
N ASP A 27 -8.43 -23.60 3.28
CA ASP A 27 -7.20 -24.35 3.03
C ASP A 27 -6.01 -23.40 2.98
N VAL A 28 -4.92 -23.77 3.65
CA VAL A 28 -3.67 -23.00 3.61
C VAL A 28 -2.85 -23.47 2.42
N VAL A 29 -2.92 -22.71 1.34
CA VAL A 29 -2.18 -22.99 0.09
C VAL A 29 -1.16 -21.87 -0.14
N ALA A 30 0.11 -22.25 -0.13
CA ALA A 30 1.21 -21.32 -0.36
C ALA A 30 1.32 -20.98 -1.85
N GLY A 31 1.51 -19.70 -2.17
CA GLY A 31 1.60 -19.21 -3.55
C GLY A 31 0.24 -18.94 -4.18
N GLN A 32 0.15 -17.84 -4.95
CA GLN A 32 -1.10 -17.45 -5.61
C GLN A 32 -1.37 -18.28 -6.87
N ASP A 33 -0.33 -18.73 -7.55
CA ASP A 33 -0.41 -19.67 -8.67
C ASP A 33 -1.09 -20.99 -8.29
N ALA A 34 -0.69 -21.58 -7.16
CA ALA A 34 -1.29 -22.81 -6.65
C ALA A 34 -2.76 -22.61 -6.26
N ARG A 35 -3.11 -21.45 -5.69
CA ARG A 35 -4.50 -21.11 -5.36
C ARG A 35 -5.37 -20.88 -6.60
N ILE A 36 -4.83 -20.22 -7.62
CA ILE A 36 -5.51 -20.09 -8.91
C ILE A 36 -5.74 -21.47 -9.52
N LEU A 37 -4.74 -22.36 -9.53
CA LEU A 37 -4.90 -23.72 -10.03
C LEU A 37 -5.98 -24.50 -9.26
N ALA A 38 -6.00 -24.41 -7.93
CA ALA A 38 -7.03 -25.04 -7.11
C ALA A 38 -8.44 -24.54 -7.47
N MET A 39 -8.61 -23.24 -7.71
CA MET A 39 -9.89 -22.69 -8.18
C MET A 39 -10.30 -23.22 -9.55
N ARG A 40 -9.35 -23.28 -10.50
CA ARG A 40 -9.62 -23.83 -11.85
C ARG A 40 -9.99 -25.30 -11.85
N ASN A 41 -9.45 -26.07 -10.89
CA ASN A 41 -9.79 -27.48 -10.71
C ASN A 41 -11.13 -27.70 -9.97
N GLY A 42 -11.74 -26.64 -9.42
CA GLY A 42 -12.92 -26.73 -8.56
C GLY A 42 -12.62 -27.22 -7.14
N ASP A 43 -11.35 -27.23 -6.73
CA ASP A 43 -10.94 -27.56 -5.35
C ASP A 43 -11.22 -26.42 -4.37
N ALA A 44 -11.36 -25.18 -4.89
CA ALA A 44 -11.68 -23.97 -4.14
C ALA A 44 -12.65 -23.07 -4.92
N ASP A 45 -13.58 -22.42 -4.22
CA ASP A 45 -14.59 -21.56 -4.86
C ASP A 45 -14.16 -20.09 -4.99
N THR A 46 -13.25 -19.63 -4.13
CA THR A 46 -12.82 -18.23 -4.08
C THR A 46 -11.44 -18.06 -3.44
N GLU A 47 -10.80 -16.92 -3.73
CA GLU A 47 -9.54 -16.50 -3.16
C GLU A 47 -9.76 -15.37 -2.15
N ARG A 48 -9.20 -15.51 -0.95
CA ARG A 48 -9.29 -14.49 0.09
C ARG A 48 -8.47 -13.22 -0.26
N TYR A 49 -7.33 -13.39 -0.94
CA TYR A 49 -6.41 -12.31 -1.22
C TYR A 49 -6.69 -11.61 -2.56
N GLU A 50 -6.16 -10.40 -2.73
CA GLU A 50 -6.21 -9.72 -4.02
C GLU A 50 -5.37 -10.47 -5.08
N VAL A 51 -5.73 -10.31 -6.35
CA VAL A 51 -4.99 -10.84 -7.48
C VAL A 51 -3.78 -9.95 -7.75
N PHE A 52 -2.56 -10.51 -7.76
CA PHE A 52 -1.40 -9.77 -8.23
C PHE A 52 -1.48 -9.52 -9.74
N GLY A 53 -1.04 -8.34 -10.19
CA GLY A 53 -1.15 -7.92 -11.59
C GLY A 53 -0.64 -8.96 -12.60
N ALA A 54 0.41 -9.71 -12.25
CA ALA A 54 0.98 -10.76 -13.07
C ALA A 54 0.00 -11.90 -13.42
N TYR A 55 -1.02 -12.13 -12.59
CA TYR A 55 -2.02 -13.19 -12.79
C TYR A 55 -3.34 -12.69 -13.38
N VAL A 56 -3.52 -11.38 -13.56
CA VAL A 56 -4.79 -10.83 -14.06
C VAL A 56 -5.15 -11.41 -15.43
N ASN A 57 -4.21 -11.42 -16.38
CA ASN A 57 -4.45 -12.01 -17.69
C ASN A 57 -4.67 -13.53 -17.62
N THR A 58 -4.07 -14.23 -16.66
CA THR A 58 -4.32 -15.67 -16.46
C THR A 58 -5.77 -15.92 -16.08
N ILE A 59 -6.34 -15.08 -15.22
CA ILE A 59 -7.73 -15.19 -14.76
C ILE A 59 -8.70 -14.75 -15.86
N LEU A 60 -8.44 -13.62 -16.54
CA LEU A 60 -9.30 -13.14 -17.64
C LEU A 60 -9.42 -14.14 -18.80
N ASN A 61 -8.41 -15.00 -18.99
CA ASN A 61 -8.41 -16.05 -20.01
C ASN A 61 -8.93 -17.42 -19.49
N ALA A 62 -9.39 -17.50 -18.24
CA ALA A 62 -9.99 -18.68 -17.64
C ALA A 62 -11.51 -18.49 -17.55
N PRO A 63 -12.31 -19.01 -18.49
CA PRO A 63 -13.77 -18.77 -18.53
C PRO A 63 -14.52 -19.31 -17.30
N GLU A 64 -13.91 -20.21 -16.54
CA GLU A 64 -14.42 -20.76 -15.29
C GLU A 64 -14.19 -19.84 -14.07
N LEU A 65 -13.42 -18.76 -14.21
CA LEU A 65 -13.09 -17.84 -13.13
C LEU A 65 -13.64 -16.44 -13.40
N ASP A 66 -14.10 -15.78 -12.34
CA ASP A 66 -14.48 -14.37 -12.37
C ASP A 66 -13.43 -13.50 -11.67
N LEU A 67 -12.93 -12.49 -12.39
CA LEU A 67 -12.11 -11.44 -11.80
C LEU A 67 -13.00 -10.31 -11.30
N ILE A 68 -13.05 -10.12 -9.99
CA ILE A 68 -13.76 -8.99 -9.39
C ILE A 68 -12.92 -7.72 -9.53
N THR A 69 -13.49 -6.69 -10.17
CA THR A 69 -12.85 -5.39 -10.41
C THR A 69 -13.75 -4.25 -9.95
N GLY A 70 -13.23 -3.02 -9.94
CA GLY A 70 -14.00 -1.83 -9.56
C GLY A 70 -14.23 -1.67 -8.05
N VAL A 71 -13.62 -2.53 -7.24
CA VAL A 71 -13.58 -2.42 -5.78
C VAL A 71 -12.18 -2.01 -5.35
N ALA A 72 -12.08 -1.27 -4.25
CA ALA A 72 -10.80 -0.98 -3.65
C ALA A 72 -10.13 -2.29 -3.20
N SER A 73 -8.80 -2.37 -3.38
CA SER A 73 -8.02 -3.48 -2.81
C SER A 73 -8.28 -3.58 -1.30
N GLN A 74 -8.12 -4.76 -0.69
CA GLN A 74 -8.13 -4.85 0.77
C GLN A 74 -6.86 -4.27 1.44
N TRP A 75 -5.85 -3.94 0.63
CA TRP A 75 -4.53 -3.47 1.05
C TRP A 75 -4.28 -2.04 0.60
N ASP A 76 -3.65 -1.29 1.48
CA ASP A 76 -3.06 0.00 1.18
C ASP A 76 -1.56 -0.01 1.44
N TYR A 77 -0.80 0.69 0.61
CA TYR A 77 0.67 0.72 0.68
C TYR A 77 1.14 2.16 0.81
N TYR A 78 1.80 2.47 1.92
CA TYR A 78 2.34 3.80 2.18
C TYR A 78 3.70 3.73 2.85
N LEU A 79 4.46 4.82 2.74
CA LEU A 79 5.76 4.94 3.40
C LEU A 79 5.56 5.50 4.81
N GLY A 80 6.04 4.75 5.80
CA GLY A 80 6.25 5.23 7.16
C GLY A 80 7.68 5.73 7.32
N PHE A 81 7.83 6.91 7.93
CA PHE A 81 9.13 7.51 8.18
C PHE A 81 9.54 7.32 9.63
N ASN A 82 10.77 6.84 9.87
CA ASN A 82 11.33 6.75 11.21
C ASN A 82 11.84 8.14 11.65
N MET A 83 11.01 8.87 12.40
CA MET A 83 11.32 10.23 12.88
C MET A 83 12.39 10.29 13.99
N THR A 84 13.07 9.18 14.29
CA THR A 84 14.25 9.17 15.17
C THR A 84 15.57 9.24 14.39
N ILE A 85 15.49 9.15 13.06
CA ILE A 85 16.64 9.24 12.16
C ILE A 85 16.76 10.69 11.66
N PRO A 86 17.93 11.34 11.82
CA PRO A 86 18.15 12.68 11.29
C PRO A 86 17.86 12.75 9.79
N GLY A 87 17.12 13.79 9.38
CA GLY A 87 16.61 14.01 8.03
C GLY A 87 15.21 13.45 7.86
N LEU A 88 14.88 12.28 8.42
CA LEU A 88 13.50 11.79 8.44
C LEU A 88 12.68 12.36 9.60
N ASP A 89 13.32 12.96 10.60
CA ASP A 89 12.71 13.77 11.65
C ASP A 89 12.23 15.14 11.14
N ASP A 90 12.84 15.63 10.06
CA ASP A 90 12.45 16.85 9.36
C ASP A 90 11.17 16.67 8.53
N ILE A 91 10.19 17.56 8.73
CA ILE A 91 8.92 17.51 8.00
C ILE A 91 9.09 17.89 6.53
N ASP A 92 9.99 18.80 6.22
CA ASP A 92 10.19 19.31 4.86
C ASP A 92 10.79 18.22 3.97
N VAL A 93 11.71 17.42 4.51
CA VAL A 93 12.24 16.22 3.84
C VAL A 93 11.13 15.19 3.56
N ARG A 94 10.29 14.86 4.54
CA ARG A 94 9.18 13.90 4.34
C ARG A 94 8.16 14.40 3.33
N ARG A 95 7.91 15.72 3.31
CA ARG A 95 7.00 16.37 2.36
C ARG A 95 7.56 16.34 0.95
N ALA A 96 8.84 16.66 0.78
CA ALA A 96 9.55 16.57 -0.49
C ALA A 96 9.56 15.13 -1.03
N ILE A 97 9.83 14.12 -0.18
CA ILE A 97 9.75 12.70 -0.59
C ILE A 97 8.34 12.36 -1.08
N SER A 98 7.29 12.83 -0.38
CA SER A 98 5.91 12.55 -0.77
C SER A 98 5.52 13.19 -2.11
N LEU A 99 6.07 14.37 -2.42
CA LEU A 99 5.87 15.09 -3.68
C LEU A 99 6.73 14.53 -4.83
N ALA A 100 7.91 13.97 -4.55
CA ALA A 100 8.78 13.40 -5.58
C ALA A 100 8.33 12.03 -6.10
N MET A 101 7.26 11.45 -5.55
CA MET A 101 6.79 10.10 -5.91
C MET A 101 5.83 10.11 -7.11
N ASP A 102 6.28 9.58 -8.24
CA ASP A 102 5.42 9.14 -9.35
C ASP A 102 4.64 7.87 -8.96
N ARG A 103 3.48 8.08 -8.35
CA ARG A 103 2.60 6.99 -7.92
C ARG A 103 2.00 6.23 -9.09
N GLN A 104 1.81 6.87 -10.24
CA GLN A 104 1.27 6.19 -11.41
C GLN A 104 2.30 5.21 -11.98
N TYR A 105 3.58 5.62 -12.03
CA TYR A 105 4.68 4.73 -12.40
C TYR A 105 4.80 3.55 -11.43
N LEU A 106 4.68 3.78 -10.12
CA LEU A 106 4.67 2.70 -9.12
C LEU A 106 3.53 1.70 -9.35
N VAL A 107 2.32 2.18 -9.68
CA VAL A 107 1.19 1.31 -10.06
C VAL A 107 1.49 0.55 -11.36
N ASN A 108 2.02 1.24 -12.36
CA ASN A 108 2.32 0.64 -13.67
C ASN A 108 3.37 -0.46 -13.56
N VAL A 109 4.42 -0.28 -12.75
CA VAL A 109 5.50 -1.25 -12.60
C VAL A 109 5.17 -2.30 -11.54
N GLY A 110 4.74 -1.87 -10.35
CA GLY A 110 4.51 -2.77 -9.22
C GLY A 110 3.23 -3.59 -9.32
N ARG A 111 2.20 -3.06 -9.99
CA ARG A 111 0.90 -3.72 -10.17
C ARG A 111 0.54 -3.99 -11.63
N LEU A 112 1.47 -3.76 -12.57
CA LEU A 112 1.23 -3.93 -14.01
C LEU A 112 0.00 -3.15 -14.50
N GLY A 113 -0.26 -1.99 -13.89
CA GLY A 113 -1.41 -1.14 -14.20
C GLY A 113 -2.74 -1.54 -13.54
N PHE A 114 -2.79 -2.67 -12.82
CA PHE A 114 -4.00 -3.17 -12.14
C PHE A 114 -4.13 -2.69 -10.69
N GLY A 115 -3.66 -1.48 -10.40
CA GLY A 115 -3.75 -0.86 -9.08
C GLY A 115 -4.45 0.49 -9.13
N THR A 116 -4.82 0.99 -7.95
CA THR A 116 -5.34 2.35 -7.77
C THR A 116 -4.29 3.18 -7.06
N ILE A 117 -4.11 4.43 -7.47
CA ILE A 117 -3.20 5.36 -6.79
C ILE A 117 -3.73 5.65 -5.38
N THR A 118 -2.88 5.46 -4.38
CA THR A 118 -3.05 6.03 -3.04
C THR A 118 -2.21 7.29 -2.91
N ASN A 119 -2.85 8.43 -2.71
CA ASN A 119 -2.19 9.73 -2.55
C ASN A 119 -2.24 10.28 -1.11
N SER A 120 -2.90 9.58 -0.19
CA SER A 120 -3.05 9.97 1.21
C SER A 120 -2.95 8.76 2.12
N THR A 121 -2.43 8.96 3.34
CA THR A 121 -2.34 7.91 4.38
C THR A 121 -3.72 7.40 4.82
N ILE A 122 -4.79 8.19 4.64
CA ILE A 122 -6.17 7.76 4.89
C ILE A 122 -6.90 7.72 3.55
N PRO A 123 -7.01 6.56 2.87
CA PRO A 123 -7.66 6.51 1.57
C PRO A 123 -9.16 6.73 1.66
N ALA A 124 -9.69 7.62 0.83
CA ALA A 124 -11.13 7.89 0.73
C ALA A 124 -11.97 6.63 0.45
N ALA A 125 -11.39 5.65 -0.27
CA ALA A 125 -12.07 4.41 -0.61
C ALA A 125 -12.37 3.51 0.60
N PHE A 126 -11.58 3.59 1.67
CA PHE A 126 -11.81 2.83 2.91
C PHE A 126 -12.47 3.68 3.99
N PHE A 127 -12.03 4.93 4.11
CA PHE A 127 -12.36 5.80 5.24
C PHE A 127 -12.86 7.16 4.75
N PRO A 128 -13.97 7.22 3.99
CA PRO A 128 -14.44 8.46 3.35
C PRO A 128 -14.72 9.58 4.36
N SER A 129 -15.18 9.24 5.56
CA SER A 129 -15.48 10.22 6.62
C SER A 129 -14.25 10.80 7.31
N TYR A 130 -13.07 10.17 7.14
CA TYR A 130 -11.81 10.60 7.76
C TYR A 130 -10.79 11.10 6.73
N TYR A 131 -11.10 10.95 5.44
CA TYR A 131 -10.27 11.47 4.36
C TYR A 131 -10.25 13.00 4.39
N SER A 132 -9.06 13.57 4.13
CA SER A 132 -8.89 15.00 3.91
C SER A 132 -8.05 15.23 2.64
N PRO A 133 -8.51 16.11 1.71
CA PRO A 133 -7.74 16.46 0.52
C PRO A 133 -6.44 17.20 0.86
N ASP A 134 -6.37 17.89 1.99
CA ASP A 134 -5.16 18.61 2.43
C ASP A 134 -4.00 17.65 2.77
N GLY A 135 -4.33 16.39 3.08
CA GLY A 135 -3.37 15.31 3.32
C GLY A 135 -3.07 14.46 2.09
N ALA A 136 -3.45 14.92 0.90
CA ALA A 136 -3.18 14.24 -0.36
C ALA A 136 -2.00 14.90 -1.08
N PHE A 137 -1.08 14.07 -1.59
CA PHE A 137 0.09 14.50 -2.33
C PHE A 137 0.03 14.02 -3.77
N VAL A 138 0.16 14.96 -4.70
CA VAL A 138 0.36 14.69 -6.13
C VAL A 138 1.85 14.87 -6.44
N GLU A 139 2.34 14.16 -7.45
CA GLU A 139 3.73 14.33 -7.86
C GLU A 139 4.00 15.77 -8.31
N ASP A 140 5.01 16.40 -7.70
CA ASP A 140 5.50 17.73 -8.03
C ASP A 140 6.99 17.80 -7.63
N VAL A 141 7.85 17.41 -8.56
CA VAL A 141 9.31 17.33 -8.34
C VAL A 141 9.91 18.73 -8.19
N ASP A 142 9.37 19.73 -8.88
CA ASP A 142 9.85 21.12 -8.78
C ASP A 142 9.56 21.66 -7.38
N LEU A 143 8.33 21.51 -6.88
CA LEU A 143 8.00 21.91 -5.51
C LEU A 143 8.78 21.10 -4.46
N ALA A 144 9.04 19.81 -4.70
CA ALA A 144 9.87 19.01 -3.82
C ALA A 144 11.30 19.56 -3.72
N ASN A 145 11.87 20.01 -4.84
CA ASN A 145 13.20 20.64 -4.88
C ASN A 145 13.21 21.98 -4.15
N ASP A 146 12.21 22.84 -4.40
CA ASP A 146 12.09 24.15 -3.75
C ASP A 146 12.00 24.00 -2.22
N ILE A 147 11.20 23.05 -1.72
CA ILE A 147 11.08 22.76 -0.29
C ILE A 147 12.43 22.37 0.32
N LEU A 148 13.20 21.53 -0.37
CA LEU A 148 14.51 21.10 0.12
C LEU A 148 15.56 22.22 0.05
N ASP A 149 15.52 23.06 -0.98
CA ASP A 149 16.39 24.23 -1.10
C ASP A 149 16.14 25.24 0.02
N ASP A 150 14.86 25.56 0.29
CA ASP A 150 14.45 26.46 1.37
C ASP A 150 14.82 25.91 2.76
N ALA A 151 14.80 24.59 2.93
CA ALA A 151 15.23 23.90 4.15
C ALA A 151 16.77 23.77 4.26
N GLY A 152 17.52 24.17 3.23
CA GLY A 152 18.99 24.17 3.22
C GLY A 152 19.65 22.85 2.84
N TYR A 153 18.90 21.89 2.31
CA TYR A 153 19.42 20.65 1.73
C TYR A 153 19.86 20.90 0.29
N LEU A 154 21.00 21.55 0.10
CA LEU A 154 21.53 21.88 -1.23
C LEU A 154 22.40 20.74 -1.76
N ASP A 155 22.58 20.67 -3.08
CA ASP A 155 23.64 19.87 -3.72
C ASP A 155 24.85 20.78 -3.95
N ILE A 156 25.83 20.73 -3.05
CA ILE A 156 26.96 21.65 -3.00
C ILE A 156 28.07 21.23 -3.96
N ASP A 157 28.28 19.92 -4.15
CA ASP A 157 29.33 19.37 -5.01
C ASP A 157 28.85 18.99 -6.43
N ASN A 158 27.56 19.14 -6.70
CA ASN A 158 26.91 18.93 -7.98
C ASN A 158 27.03 17.46 -8.46
N ASP A 159 26.98 16.50 -7.52
CA ASP A 159 26.96 15.06 -7.79
C ASP A 159 25.54 14.48 -7.95
N GLY A 160 24.51 15.31 -7.78
CA GLY A 160 23.10 14.93 -7.83
C GLY A 160 22.54 14.48 -6.48
N VAL A 161 23.30 14.57 -5.39
CA VAL A 161 22.89 14.23 -4.02
C VAL A 161 22.98 15.46 -3.12
N ARG A 162 21.87 15.78 -2.46
CA ARG A 162 21.82 16.90 -1.51
C ARG A 162 22.57 16.55 -0.20
N GLU A 163 23.23 17.54 0.41
CA GLU A 163 23.85 17.42 1.72
C GLU A 163 22.98 17.94 2.85
N PHE A 164 23.24 17.44 4.06
CA PHE A 164 22.53 17.90 5.24
C PHE A 164 22.87 19.35 5.62
N PRO A 165 21.86 20.18 5.95
CA PRO A 165 22.11 21.48 6.53
C PRO A 165 22.78 21.34 7.90
N GLY A 166 23.98 21.90 8.04
CA GLY A 166 24.72 21.88 9.30
C GLY A 166 25.64 20.66 9.47
N VAL A 167 25.37 19.84 10.49
CA VAL A 167 26.21 18.67 10.83
C VAL A 167 25.60 17.42 10.20
N ALA A 168 26.41 16.67 9.45
CA ALA A 168 25.98 15.44 8.81
C ALA A 168 25.36 14.43 9.81
N PRO A 169 24.37 13.63 9.37
CA PRO A 169 23.75 12.61 10.19
C PRO A 169 24.80 11.59 10.66
N PRO A 170 24.57 10.92 11.80
CA PRO A 170 25.40 9.80 12.22
C PRO A 170 25.52 8.78 11.08
N SER A 171 26.69 8.15 10.94
CA SER A 171 26.90 7.10 9.94
C SER A 171 25.95 5.93 10.20
N GLY A 172 24.85 5.89 9.45
CA GLY A 172 23.80 4.86 9.49
C GLY A 172 22.86 5.11 8.32
N GLY A 173 22.40 4.05 7.66
CA GLY A 173 21.48 4.17 6.53
C GLY A 173 20.16 4.83 6.95
N ILE A 174 19.44 5.38 5.98
CA ILE A 174 18.07 5.86 6.18
C ILE A 174 17.14 4.64 6.22
N ASP A 175 16.36 4.49 7.32
CA ASP A 175 15.32 3.45 7.41
C ASP A 175 13.97 4.06 7.05
N ILE A 176 13.51 3.79 5.83
CA ILE A 176 12.11 3.96 5.44
C ILE A 176 11.40 2.63 5.66
N VAL A 177 10.18 2.67 6.20
CA VAL A 177 9.38 1.47 6.44
C VAL A 177 8.24 1.46 5.44
N LEU A 178 8.14 0.40 4.63
CA LEU A 178 6.92 0.18 3.85
C LEU A 178 5.86 -0.36 4.79
N ILE A 179 4.82 0.44 4.98
CA ILE A 179 3.70 0.04 5.80
C ILE A 179 2.60 -0.45 4.87
N ILE A 180 2.15 -1.68 5.13
CA ILE A 180 1.01 -2.27 4.45
C ILE A 180 -0.17 -2.19 5.43
N GLY A 181 -1.11 -1.29 5.13
CA GLY A 181 -2.36 -1.13 5.88
C GLY A 181 -3.43 -2.11 5.39
N ILE A 182 -4.15 -2.75 6.31
CA ILE A 182 -5.34 -3.55 6.01
C ILE A 182 -6.58 -2.74 6.39
N GLY A 183 -7.57 -2.67 5.50
CA GLY A 183 -8.89 -2.06 5.80
C GLY A 183 -9.65 -2.68 6.99
N ALA A 184 -9.15 -3.78 7.56
CA ALA A 184 -9.73 -4.51 8.70
C ALA A 184 -8.90 -4.41 10.00
N GLY A 185 -8.00 -3.41 10.12
CA GLY A 185 -7.37 -3.04 11.40
C GLY A 185 -6.11 -3.84 11.80
N ALA A 186 -5.54 -4.63 10.89
CA ALA A 186 -4.23 -5.25 11.09
C ALA A 186 -3.17 -4.52 10.25
N LEU A 187 -2.03 -4.21 10.87
CA LEU A 187 -0.89 -3.56 10.25
C LEU A 187 0.17 -4.62 9.98
N VAL A 188 0.57 -4.78 8.71
CA VAL A 188 1.74 -5.60 8.37
C VAL A 188 2.88 -4.64 8.03
N VAL A 189 3.93 -4.69 8.83
CA VAL A 189 5.09 -3.82 8.69
C VAL A 189 6.17 -4.56 7.91
N GLY A 190 6.51 -4.07 6.72
CA GLY A 190 7.68 -4.49 5.97
C GLY A 190 8.76 -3.42 6.08
N VAL A 191 9.89 -3.73 6.73
CA VAL A 191 11.03 -2.80 6.70
C VAL A 191 11.64 -2.84 5.31
N LEU A 192 11.63 -1.70 4.63
CA LEU A 192 12.18 -1.56 3.29
C LEU A 192 13.42 -0.68 3.42
N ILE A 193 14.57 -1.30 3.69
CA ILE A 193 15.84 -0.58 3.78
C ILE A 193 16.09 0.05 2.41
N SER A 194 15.83 1.35 2.31
CA SER A 194 15.90 2.13 1.09
C SER A 194 16.86 3.28 1.36
N TYR A 195 17.97 3.33 0.63
CA TYR A 195 18.93 4.42 0.76
C TYR A 195 18.35 5.67 0.09
N VAL A 196 17.76 6.57 0.89
CA VAL A 196 17.74 7.98 0.47
C VAL A 196 19.18 8.45 0.64
N LEU A 197 19.85 8.70 -0.48
CA LEU A 197 21.24 9.17 -0.46
C LEU A 197 21.18 10.64 -0.05
N LEU A 198 21.55 10.92 1.20
CA LEU A 198 21.98 12.24 1.64
C LEU A 198 23.39 12.03 2.20
N ARG A 199 24.38 12.72 1.65
CA ARG A 199 25.79 12.49 1.98
C ARG A 199 26.33 13.51 2.98
N LYS A 200 27.40 13.08 3.65
CA LYS A 200 28.20 13.87 4.57
C LYS A 200 29.26 14.64 3.75
N LYS A 201 29.49 15.92 4.10
CA LYS A 201 30.64 16.71 3.65
C LYS A 201 31.98 16.01 3.91
#